data_AF-A0A2D8LM96-F1
#
_entry.id   AF-A0A2D8LM96-F1
#
_cell.length_a   1.000
_cell.length_b   1.000
_cell.length_c   1.000
_cell.angle_alpha   90.00
_cell.angle_beta   90.00
_cell.angle_gamma   90.00
#
_symmetry.space_group_name_H-M   'P 1'
#
loop_
_entity.id
_entity.type
_entity.pdbx_description
1 polymer ?
#
loop_
_entity_poly.entity_id
_entity_poly.type
_entity_poly.pdbx_seq_one_letter_code
_entity_poly.pdbx_strand_id
1 'polypeptide(L)'
;MNTKVSTLLLFFLSSLSAVFGQFKEAKDVSMEELMLETQFTTENPDKMSMIWWIPFEFWEVSNAQDPTASFDEIAALKTMLEGYEVLAVVEGDIGYFGGITYDTKENVLNSTQIEYKGEMLLQVSEKKINSDLANFFSMMKPMVVNMFGPMGENMHFVFFENNNKSTVLPIDPKSSETVTFTLGTYVKEVTLPLNSMLLEKKCPIDKSLHSGKWSYCPFHGEKLIAQ
;
A
#
# COMPACT_ATOMS: atom_id res chain seq x y z
N MET A 1 28.81 46.61 40.77
CA MET A 1 28.68 45.29 41.41
C MET A 1 27.60 44.55 40.65
N ASN A 2 28.02 43.68 39.73
CA ASN A 2 27.16 43.03 38.74
C ASN A 2 26.67 41.68 39.26
N THR A 3 25.37 41.50 39.42
CA THR A 3 24.75 40.17 39.59
C THR A 3 23.94 39.85 38.35
N LYS A 4 24.51 38.98 37.51
CA LYS A 4 23.81 38.38 36.37
C LYS A 4 22.81 37.35 36.89
N VAL A 5 21.54 37.58 36.63
CA VAL A 5 20.50 36.55 36.69
C VAL A 5 20.68 35.68 35.45
N SER A 6 21.09 34.42 35.65
CA SER A 6 21.15 33.42 34.58
C SER A 6 19.94 32.51 34.74
N THR A 7 18.89 32.82 33.98
CA THR A 7 17.72 31.95 33.82
C THR A 7 18.07 30.91 32.77
N LEU A 8 18.43 29.70 33.22
CA LEU A 8 18.56 28.53 32.36
C LEU A 8 17.15 27.97 32.09
N LEU A 9 16.50 28.46 31.03
CA LEU A 9 15.23 27.92 30.57
C LEU A 9 15.52 26.65 29.77
N LEU A 10 15.36 25.48 30.41
CA LEU A 10 15.43 24.19 29.74
C LEU A 10 14.24 24.08 28.75
N PHE A 11 14.54 24.07 27.46
CA PHE A 11 13.58 23.72 26.40
C PHE A 11 13.17 22.25 26.57
N PHE A 12 12.03 22.01 27.23
CA PHE A 12 11.35 20.71 27.22
C PHE A 12 10.24 20.75 26.16
N LEU A 13 10.63 20.80 24.88
CA LEU A 13 9.75 20.46 23.76
C LEU A 13 10.17 19.07 23.28
N SER A 14 9.55 18.03 23.83
CA SER A 14 9.75 16.67 23.36
C SER A 14 8.54 15.80 23.69
N SER A 15 8.03 15.14 22.65
CA SER A 15 7.23 13.90 22.69
C SER A 15 5.72 13.98 22.99
N LEU A 16 4.98 14.77 22.22
CA LEU A 16 3.62 14.36 21.86
C LEU A 16 3.56 14.16 20.35
N SER A 17 3.83 12.94 19.89
CA SER A 17 3.32 12.30 18.66
C SER A 17 4.21 11.10 18.28
N ALA A 18 3.97 9.94 18.90
CA ALA A 18 4.48 8.68 18.38
C ALA A 18 3.52 7.56 18.77
N VAL A 19 2.27 7.66 18.30
CA VAL A 19 1.30 6.57 18.44
C VAL A 19 1.68 5.44 17.47
N PHE A 20 2.32 5.75 16.35
CA PHE A 20 2.83 4.79 15.37
C PHE A 20 4.32 4.47 15.57
N GLY A 21 4.72 3.26 15.14
CA GLY A 21 6.12 2.84 15.13
C GLY A 21 6.98 3.70 14.19
N GLN A 22 8.31 3.60 14.31
CA GLN A 22 9.22 4.22 13.36
C GLN A 22 9.16 3.48 12.02
N PHE A 23 9.26 4.20 10.90
CA PHE A 23 9.28 3.59 9.56
C PHE A 23 10.64 2.96 9.26
N LYS A 24 10.62 1.82 8.58
CA LYS A 24 11.80 1.16 7.99
C LYS A 24 12.27 1.95 6.76
N GLU A 25 13.57 1.92 6.50
CA GLU A 25 14.11 2.30 5.20
C GLU A 25 13.69 1.27 4.15
N ALA A 26 13.53 1.66 2.88
CA ALA A 26 13.00 0.78 1.83
C ALA A 26 13.77 -0.55 1.68
N LYS A 27 15.10 -0.52 1.84
CA LYS A 27 15.97 -1.72 1.81
C LYS A 27 15.71 -2.72 2.96
N ASP A 28 15.13 -2.26 4.06
CA ASP A 28 14.89 -3.04 5.27
C ASP A 28 13.42 -3.51 5.37
N VAL A 29 12.56 -3.08 4.44
CA VAL A 29 11.17 -3.56 4.33
C VAL A 29 11.16 -4.95 3.68
N SER A 30 10.44 -5.90 4.28
CA SER A 30 10.24 -7.21 3.68
C SER A 30 9.30 -7.10 2.49
N MET A 31 9.78 -7.50 1.29
CA MET A 31 8.99 -7.46 0.07
C MET A 31 7.81 -8.43 0.13
N GLU A 32 8.01 -9.59 0.74
CA GLU A 32 6.97 -10.60 0.95
C GLU A 32 5.86 -10.06 1.86
N GLU A 33 6.21 -9.46 3.00
CA GLU A 33 5.22 -8.90 3.93
C GLU A 33 4.45 -7.75 3.30
N LEU A 34 5.13 -6.87 2.56
CA LEU A 34 4.48 -5.76 1.86
C LEU A 34 3.50 -6.28 0.80
N MET A 35 3.91 -7.26 0.00
CA MET A 35 3.06 -7.87 -1.01
C MET A 35 1.84 -8.56 -0.40
N LEU A 36 2.02 -9.31 0.70
CA LEU A 36 0.91 -9.95 1.42
C LEU A 36 -0.03 -8.91 2.05
N GLU A 37 0.50 -7.81 2.58
CA GLU A 37 -0.31 -6.76 3.21
C GLU A 37 -1.13 -5.94 2.19
N THR A 38 -0.71 -5.87 0.93
CA THR A 38 -1.43 -5.10 -0.11
C THR A 38 -2.21 -5.96 -1.10
N GLN A 39 -2.25 -7.29 -0.92
CA GLN A 39 -3.06 -8.21 -1.71
C GLN A 39 -4.29 -8.66 -0.92
N PHE A 40 -5.46 -8.46 -1.51
CA PHE A 40 -6.75 -8.69 -0.87
C PHE A 40 -7.58 -9.64 -1.71
N THR A 41 -8.08 -10.71 -1.09
CA THR A 41 -8.96 -11.67 -1.74
C THR A 41 -10.25 -11.84 -0.95
N THR A 42 -11.33 -12.18 -1.64
CA THR A 42 -12.60 -12.52 -1.01
C THR A 42 -12.55 -13.92 -0.38
N GLU A 43 -13.25 -14.10 0.73
CA GLU A 43 -13.47 -15.42 1.35
C GLU A 43 -14.74 -16.12 0.82
N ASN A 44 -15.48 -15.48 -0.10
CA ASN A 44 -16.70 -16.05 -0.66
C ASN A 44 -16.36 -17.27 -1.55
N PRO A 45 -16.91 -18.47 -1.27
CA PRO A 45 -16.58 -19.70 -1.99
C PRO A 45 -17.04 -19.73 -3.45
N ASP A 46 -18.02 -18.89 -3.82
CA ASP A 46 -18.60 -18.84 -5.17
C ASP A 46 -18.00 -17.71 -6.02
N LYS A 47 -17.10 -16.90 -5.45
CA LYS A 47 -16.52 -15.72 -6.10
C LYS A 47 -14.99 -15.77 -6.08
N MET A 48 -14.40 -15.39 -7.20
CA MET A 48 -12.98 -15.07 -7.29
C MET A 48 -12.85 -13.55 -7.43
N SER A 49 -12.60 -12.85 -6.34
CA SER A 49 -12.31 -11.41 -6.33
C SER A 49 -10.94 -11.18 -5.72
N MET A 50 -10.08 -10.46 -6.43
CA MET A 50 -8.78 -10.03 -5.92
C MET A 50 -8.51 -8.57 -6.26
N ILE A 51 -8.06 -7.83 -5.25
CA ILE A 51 -7.54 -6.47 -5.37
C ILE A 51 -6.08 -6.51 -4.91
N TRP A 52 -5.16 -6.19 -5.80
CA TRP A 52 -3.77 -5.92 -5.44
C TRP A 52 -3.52 -4.43 -5.50
N TRP A 53 -3.35 -3.81 -4.34
CA TRP A 53 -2.91 -2.43 -4.23
C TRP A 53 -1.39 -2.36 -4.40
N ILE A 54 -0.92 -1.54 -5.34
CA ILE A 54 0.50 -1.40 -5.67
C ILE A 54 0.93 0.04 -5.37
N PRO A 55 1.10 0.41 -4.08
CA PRO A 55 1.55 1.74 -3.71
C PRO A 55 2.94 2.01 -4.26
N PHE A 56 3.34 3.28 -4.36
CA PHE A 56 4.66 3.60 -4.91
C PHE A 56 5.82 2.94 -4.13
N GLU A 57 5.66 2.79 -2.82
CA GLU A 57 6.61 2.13 -1.94
C GLU A 57 6.88 0.67 -2.30
N PHE A 58 5.95 -0.02 -2.96
CA PHE A 58 6.22 -1.34 -3.53
C PHE A 58 7.39 -1.29 -4.52
N TRP A 59 7.42 -0.28 -5.38
CA TRP A 59 8.48 -0.10 -6.37
C TRP A 59 9.77 0.37 -5.72
N GLU A 60 9.71 1.24 -4.71
CA GLU A 60 10.89 1.66 -3.95
C GLU A 60 11.57 0.47 -3.26
N VAL A 61 10.78 -0.39 -2.60
CA VAL A 61 11.27 -1.59 -1.91
C VAL A 61 11.82 -2.60 -2.91
N SER A 62 11.10 -2.86 -4.00
CA SER A 62 11.57 -3.76 -5.07
C SER A 62 12.90 -3.27 -5.68
N ASN A 63 13.02 -1.98 -5.95
CA ASN A 63 14.24 -1.39 -6.51
C ASN A 63 15.39 -1.41 -5.51
N ALA A 64 15.13 -1.17 -4.22
CA ALA A 64 16.16 -1.18 -3.18
C ALA A 64 16.76 -2.58 -2.94
N GLN A 65 16.06 -3.64 -3.32
CA GLN A 65 16.49 -5.02 -3.20
C GLN A 65 17.16 -5.57 -4.47
N ASP A 66 17.05 -4.87 -5.61
CA ASP A 66 17.69 -5.26 -6.87
C ASP A 66 19.10 -4.65 -6.97
N PRO A 67 20.18 -5.46 -6.95
CA PRO A 67 21.55 -4.96 -7.06
C PRO A 67 21.90 -4.37 -8.44
N THR A 68 21.04 -4.56 -9.44
CA THR A 68 21.21 -4.06 -10.81
C THR A 68 20.42 -2.79 -11.10
N ALA A 69 19.55 -2.38 -10.17
CA ALA A 69 18.66 -1.25 -10.37
C ALA A 69 19.38 0.11 -10.31
N SER A 70 19.00 1.02 -11.21
CA SER A 70 19.49 2.40 -11.21
C SER A 70 18.58 3.33 -10.41
N PHE A 71 19.18 4.26 -9.67
CA PHE A 71 18.43 5.34 -9.00
C PHE A 71 17.63 6.20 -9.99
N ASP A 72 18.14 6.38 -11.21
CA ASP A 72 17.47 7.18 -12.23
C ASP A 72 16.19 6.49 -12.75
N GLU A 73 16.16 5.15 -12.73
CA GLU A 73 15.00 4.37 -13.18
C GLU A 73 13.82 4.50 -12.20
N ILE A 74 14.08 4.40 -10.89
CA ILE A 74 13.02 4.57 -9.88
C ILE A 74 12.50 6.01 -9.82
N ALA A 75 13.37 7.00 -10.06
CA ALA A 75 12.95 8.40 -10.14
C ALA A 75 12.08 8.67 -11.38
N ALA A 76 12.41 8.07 -12.53
CA ALA A 76 11.59 8.13 -13.72
C ALA A 76 10.23 7.45 -13.50
N LEU A 77 10.21 6.27 -12.87
CA LEU A 77 8.98 5.58 -12.52
C LEU A 77 8.10 6.40 -11.56
N LYS A 78 8.72 7.04 -10.56
CA LYS A 78 8.01 7.97 -9.67
C LYS A 78 7.30 9.05 -10.45
N THR A 79 8.04 9.71 -11.35
CA THR A 79 7.50 10.80 -12.18
C THR A 79 6.35 10.33 -13.05
N MET A 80 6.42 9.11 -13.59
CA MET A 80 5.32 8.54 -14.39
C MET A 80 4.08 8.22 -13.54
N LEU A 81 4.26 7.84 -12.28
CA LEU A 81 3.19 7.48 -11.34
C LEU A 81 2.70 8.65 -10.47
N GLU A 82 3.33 9.83 -10.56
CA GLU A 82 2.91 11.02 -9.82
C GLU A 82 1.43 11.34 -10.06
N GLY A 83 0.67 11.48 -8.97
CA GLY A 83 -0.76 11.71 -9.03
C GLY A 83 -1.61 10.46 -9.26
N TYR A 84 -1.00 9.28 -9.43
CA TYR A 84 -1.71 8.04 -9.70
C TYR A 84 -1.65 6.99 -8.58
N GLU A 85 -2.87 6.58 -8.24
CA GLU A 85 -3.37 5.32 -7.68
C GLU A 85 -3.14 4.04 -8.51
N VAL A 86 -2.40 3.00 -8.11
CA VAL A 86 -2.35 1.77 -8.94
C VAL A 86 -2.97 0.56 -8.25
N LEU A 87 -3.96 -0.04 -8.90
CA LEU A 87 -4.51 -1.34 -8.54
C LEU A 87 -4.32 -2.35 -9.68
N ALA A 88 -4.14 -3.62 -9.34
CA ALA A 88 -4.38 -4.74 -10.24
C ALA A 88 -5.56 -5.56 -9.70
N VAL A 89 -6.65 -5.63 -10.46
CA VAL A 89 -7.91 -6.24 -10.01
C VAL A 89 -8.38 -7.34 -10.95
N VAL A 90 -9.09 -8.32 -10.40
CA VAL A 90 -9.76 -9.39 -11.15
C VAL A 90 -11.00 -9.84 -10.40
N GLU A 91 -12.07 -10.10 -11.15
CA GLU A 91 -13.33 -10.60 -10.63
C GLU A 91 -13.83 -11.76 -11.51
N GLY A 92 -14.54 -12.72 -10.90
CA GLY A 92 -15.15 -13.84 -11.61
C GLY A 92 -15.98 -14.73 -10.70
N ASP A 93 -16.76 -15.62 -11.31
CA ASP A 93 -17.59 -16.61 -10.63
C ASP A 93 -16.91 -17.98 -10.63
N ILE A 94 -16.89 -18.63 -9.47
CA ILE A 94 -16.40 -20.00 -9.31
C ILE A 94 -17.57 -20.95 -9.58
N GLY A 95 -17.47 -21.72 -10.66
CA GLY A 95 -18.46 -22.74 -11.00
C GLY A 95 -18.37 -23.97 -10.11
N TYR A 96 -19.41 -24.80 -10.12
CA TYR A 96 -19.55 -26.01 -9.29
C TYR A 96 -18.36 -26.99 -9.38
N PHE A 97 -17.69 -27.05 -10.52
CA PHE A 97 -16.52 -27.92 -10.75
C PHE A 97 -15.18 -27.19 -10.59
N GLY A 98 -15.17 -26.00 -9.99
CA GLY A 98 -13.97 -25.20 -9.72
C GLY A 98 -13.43 -24.38 -10.90
N GLY A 99 -14.09 -24.41 -12.06
CA GLY A 99 -13.76 -23.53 -13.18
C GLY A 99 -14.17 -22.09 -12.90
N ILE A 100 -13.36 -21.11 -13.30
CA ILE A 100 -13.62 -19.69 -13.08
C ILE A 100 -14.13 -19.05 -14.37
N THR A 101 -15.26 -18.36 -14.30
CA THR A 101 -15.74 -17.48 -15.36
C THR A 101 -15.39 -16.05 -14.99
N TYR A 102 -14.35 -15.49 -15.62
CA TYR A 102 -13.90 -14.13 -15.33
C TYR A 102 -14.85 -13.09 -15.92
N ASP A 103 -15.03 -12.01 -15.18
CA ASP A 103 -15.77 -10.84 -15.64
C ASP A 103 -15.00 -10.09 -16.73
N THR A 104 -15.74 -9.33 -17.54
CA THR A 104 -15.12 -8.48 -18.56
C THR A 104 -14.36 -7.33 -17.90
N LYS A 105 -13.32 -6.84 -18.58
CA LYS A 105 -12.59 -5.64 -18.15
C LYS A 105 -13.53 -4.48 -17.82
N GLU A 106 -14.50 -4.20 -18.68
CA GLU A 106 -15.45 -3.10 -18.46
C GLU A 106 -16.24 -3.27 -17.16
N ASN A 107 -16.72 -4.48 -16.86
CA ASN A 107 -17.46 -4.76 -15.63
C ASN A 107 -16.57 -4.57 -14.40
N VAL A 108 -15.36 -5.14 -14.42
CA VAL A 108 -14.38 -5.02 -13.32
C VAL A 108 -14.01 -3.56 -13.07
N LEU A 109 -13.77 -2.79 -14.14
CA LEU A 109 -13.47 -1.37 -14.03
C LEU A 109 -14.63 -0.59 -13.39
N ASN A 110 -15.85 -0.79 -13.88
CA ASN A 110 -17.04 -0.10 -13.37
C ASN A 110 -17.39 -0.47 -11.92
N SER A 111 -16.97 -1.66 -11.48
CA SER A 111 -17.20 -2.16 -10.13
C SER A 111 -16.07 -1.82 -9.15
N THR A 112 -14.94 -1.25 -9.62
CA THR A 112 -13.79 -0.89 -8.79
C THR A 112 -13.89 0.55 -8.29
N GLN A 113 -13.76 0.76 -6.97
CA GLN A 113 -13.77 2.09 -6.36
C GLN A 113 -12.74 2.18 -5.22
N ILE A 114 -12.25 3.39 -4.98
CA ILE A 114 -11.37 3.70 -3.84
C ILE A 114 -11.92 4.92 -3.10
N GLU A 115 -12.06 4.78 -1.79
CA GLU A 115 -12.32 5.88 -0.87
C GLU A 115 -11.11 6.10 0.02
N TYR A 116 -10.68 7.35 0.15
CA TYR A 116 -9.58 7.74 1.03
C TYR A 116 -9.88 9.12 1.62
N LYS A 117 -9.74 9.26 2.95
CA LYS A 117 -10.05 10.50 3.69
C LYS A 117 -11.47 11.03 3.44
N GLY A 118 -12.44 10.13 3.23
CA GLY A 118 -13.84 10.47 2.94
C GLY A 118 -14.05 11.04 1.53
N GLU A 119 -13.05 10.97 0.65
CA GLU A 119 -13.17 11.34 -0.75
C GLU A 119 -13.05 10.11 -1.65
N MET A 120 -13.90 10.05 -2.67
CA MET A 120 -13.80 9.04 -3.73
C MET A 120 -12.72 9.45 -4.71
N LEU A 121 -11.74 8.57 -4.93
CA LEU A 121 -10.76 8.76 -6.00
C LEU A 121 -11.44 8.54 -7.35
N LEU A 122 -10.97 9.29 -8.35
CA LEU A 122 -11.48 9.23 -9.71
C LEU A 122 -10.69 8.19 -10.50
N GLN A 123 -11.39 7.26 -11.14
CA GLN A 123 -10.76 6.35 -12.08
C GLN A 123 -10.26 7.11 -13.31
N VAL A 124 -9.02 6.86 -13.70
CA VAL A 124 -8.36 7.49 -14.83
C VAL A 124 -8.74 6.75 -16.11
N SER A 125 -9.32 7.47 -17.07
CA SER A 125 -9.61 6.91 -18.39
C SER A 125 -8.32 6.57 -19.12
N GLU A 126 -8.31 5.48 -19.90
CA GLU A 126 -7.14 5.05 -20.70
C GLU A 126 -6.58 6.16 -21.60
N LYS A 127 -7.43 7.04 -22.13
CA LYS A 127 -7.01 8.16 -22.99
C LYS A 127 -6.16 9.20 -22.28
N LYS A 128 -6.19 9.25 -20.94
CA LYS A 128 -5.43 10.17 -20.10
C LYS A 128 -4.08 9.57 -19.68
N ILE A 129 -3.97 8.25 -19.72
CA ILE A 129 -2.73 7.54 -19.43
C ILE A 129 -1.75 7.81 -20.58
N ASN A 130 -0.56 8.31 -20.26
CA ASN A 130 0.46 8.58 -21.27
C ASN A 130 1.02 7.25 -21.84
N SER A 131 1.62 7.32 -23.03
CA SER A 131 2.11 6.12 -23.73
C SER A 131 3.20 5.38 -22.95
N ASP A 132 4.07 6.09 -22.24
CA ASP A 132 5.19 5.47 -21.52
C ASP A 132 4.70 4.64 -20.33
N LEU A 133 3.75 5.18 -19.55
CA LEU A 133 3.08 4.48 -18.47
C LEU A 133 2.29 3.28 -18.98
N ALA A 134 1.55 3.44 -20.09
CA ALA A 134 0.81 2.35 -20.70
C ALA A 134 1.74 1.22 -21.20
N ASN A 135 2.88 1.57 -21.79
CA ASN A 135 3.89 0.61 -22.24
C ASN A 135 4.53 -0.11 -21.06
N PHE A 136 4.87 0.60 -19.98
CA PHE A 136 5.42 0.03 -18.76
C PHE A 136 4.51 -1.08 -18.21
N PHE A 137 3.22 -0.80 -17.99
CA PHE A 137 2.29 -1.80 -17.48
C PHE A 137 1.97 -2.92 -18.48
N SER A 138 2.07 -2.65 -19.79
CA SER A 138 1.99 -3.70 -20.81
C SER A 138 3.16 -4.68 -20.72
N MET A 139 4.36 -4.20 -20.41
CA MET A 139 5.54 -5.02 -20.15
C MET A 139 5.45 -5.77 -18.81
N MET A 140 4.69 -5.25 -17.83
CA MET A 140 4.43 -5.93 -16.56
C MET A 140 3.47 -7.11 -16.70
N LYS A 141 2.59 -7.12 -17.70
CA LYS A 141 1.54 -8.15 -17.84
C LYS A 141 2.08 -9.58 -17.87
N PRO A 142 3.14 -9.93 -18.61
CA PRO A 142 3.73 -11.27 -18.56
C PRO A 142 4.23 -11.68 -17.16
N MET A 143 4.75 -10.74 -16.37
CA MET A 143 5.17 -11.04 -14.99
C MET A 143 3.97 -11.38 -14.10
N VAL A 144 2.88 -10.63 -14.21
CA VAL A 144 1.62 -10.92 -13.50
C VAL A 144 1.05 -12.28 -13.91
N VAL A 145 1.07 -12.61 -15.20
CA VAL A 145 0.66 -13.93 -15.70
C VAL A 145 1.56 -15.04 -15.15
N ASN A 146 2.87 -14.84 -15.11
CA ASN A 146 3.79 -15.84 -14.54
C ASN A 146 3.56 -16.06 -13.04
N MET A 147 3.17 -15.01 -12.31
CA MET A 147 2.90 -15.08 -10.87
C MET A 147 1.54 -15.73 -10.56
N PHE A 148 0.50 -15.38 -11.31
CA PHE A 148 -0.89 -15.72 -10.99
C PHE A 148 -1.55 -16.69 -12.00
N GLY A 149 -0.82 -17.14 -13.01
CA GLY A 149 -1.31 -18.04 -14.05
C GLY A 149 -2.53 -17.48 -14.78
N PRO A 150 -3.60 -18.28 -15.00
CA PRO A 150 -4.82 -17.84 -15.69
C PRO A 150 -5.52 -16.65 -15.02
N MET A 151 -5.37 -16.47 -13.70
CA MET A 151 -5.91 -15.30 -13.01
C MET A 151 -5.18 -14.04 -13.47
N GLY A 152 -3.85 -14.10 -13.60
CA GLY A 152 -3.03 -12.97 -14.06
C GLY A 152 -3.32 -12.56 -15.51
N GLU A 153 -3.81 -13.47 -16.36
CA GLU A 153 -4.24 -13.14 -17.72
C GLU A 153 -5.49 -12.23 -17.73
N ASN A 154 -6.34 -12.42 -16.73
CA ASN A 154 -7.61 -11.73 -16.52
C ASN A 154 -7.50 -10.59 -15.49
N MET A 155 -6.31 -10.36 -14.92
CA MET A 155 -6.06 -9.18 -14.10
C MET A 155 -5.95 -7.93 -14.96
N HIS A 156 -6.47 -6.83 -14.41
CA HIS A 156 -6.52 -5.53 -15.07
C HIS A 156 -5.86 -4.49 -14.18
N PHE A 157 -4.87 -3.78 -14.73
CA PHE A 157 -4.33 -2.60 -14.09
C PHE A 157 -5.31 -1.43 -14.23
N VAL A 158 -5.58 -0.77 -13.11
CA VAL A 158 -6.52 0.34 -13.00
C VAL A 158 -5.83 1.48 -12.28
N PHE A 159 -6.03 2.68 -12.80
CA PHE A 159 -5.40 3.88 -12.31
C PHE A 159 -6.45 4.79 -11.69
N PHE A 160 -6.14 5.34 -10.53
CA PHE A 160 -6.99 6.29 -9.82
C PHE A 160 -6.25 7.60 -9.57
N GLU A 161 -6.96 8.69 -9.42
CA GLU A 161 -6.39 10.00 -9.10
C GLU A 161 -7.30 10.77 -8.14
N ASN A 162 -6.75 11.78 -7.48
CA ASN A 162 -7.56 12.69 -6.68
C ASN A 162 -8.53 13.49 -7.56
N ASN A 163 -9.68 13.89 -6.98
CA ASN A 163 -10.63 14.80 -7.60
C ASN A 163 -10.00 16.16 -8.00
N ASN A 164 -8.98 16.58 -7.25
CA ASN A 164 -8.13 17.72 -7.48
C ASN A 164 -6.86 17.19 -8.15
N LYS A 165 -6.60 17.57 -9.41
CA LYS A 165 -5.41 17.16 -10.17
C LYS A 165 -4.14 17.44 -9.35
N SER A 166 -3.66 16.41 -8.67
CA SER A 166 -2.56 16.45 -7.71
C SER A 166 -1.32 15.89 -8.40
N THR A 167 -0.15 16.48 -8.12
CA THR A 167 1.13 15.92 -8.54
C THR A 167 1.70 14.96 -7.50
N VAL A 168 1.08 14.85 -6.33
CA VAL A 168 1.44 13.86 -5.30
C VAL A 168 0.54 12.64 -5.39
N LEU A 169 1.07 11.49 -4.97
CA LEU A 169 0.34 10.24 -4.89
C LEU A 169 -0.98 10.42 -4.12
N PRO A 170 -2.09 9.84 -4.61
CA PRO A 170 -3.39 10.01 -3.98
C PRO A 170 -3.44 9.49 -2.54
N ILE A 171 -2.81 8.34 -2.29
CA ILE A 171 -2.81 7.66 -1.00
C ILE A 171 -1.41 7.76 -0.40
N ASP A 172 -1.34 8.02 0.91
CA ASP A 172 -0.09 8.00 1.67
C ASP A 172 -0.10 6.75 2.57
N PRO A 173 0.63 5.67 2.22
CA PRO A 173 0.68 4.43 2.99
C PRO A 173 1.30 4.58 4.37
N LYS A 174 1.85 5.75 4.70
CA LYS A 174 2.44 6.10 5.99
C LYS A 174 1.50 6.94 6.87
N SER A 175 0.35 7.33 6.33
CA SER A 175 -0.65 8.11 7.07
C SER A 175 -1.34 7.29 8.18
N SER A 176 -2.11 7.95 9.04
CA SER A 176 -2.93 7.31 10.09
C SER A 176 -4.38 7.07 9.65
N GLU A 177 -4.66 7.17 8.36
CA GLU A 177 -6.00 7.14 7.79
C GLU A 177 -6.43 5.70 7.46
N THR A 178 -7.68 5.55 7.03
CA THR A 178 -8.16 4.29 6.43
C THR A 178 -8.43 4.52 4.96
N VAL A 179 -8.05 3.54 4.15
CA VAL A 179 -8.45 3.44 2.73
C VAL A 179 -9.44 2.29 2.59
N THR A 180 -10.48 2.52 1.79
CA THR A 180 -11.48 1.51 1.47
C THR A 180 -11.43 1.21 -0.02
N PHE A 181 -11.15 -0.05 -0.35
CA PHE A 181 -11.20 -0.56 -1.71
C PHE A 181 -12.51 -1.34 -1.89
N THR A 182 -13.21 -1.09 -3.00
CA THR A 182 -14.41 -1.84 -3.39
C THR A 182 -14.19 -2.46 -4.75
N LEU A 183 -14.56 -3.73 -4.90
CA LEU A 183 -14.62 -4.46 -6.16
C LEU A 183 -15.92 -5.26 -6.19
N GLY A 184 -16.92 -4.77 -6.94
CA GLY A 184 -18.24 -5.38 -6.96
C GLY A 184 -18.89 -5.33 -5.59
N THR A 185 -19.17 -6.50 -5.01
CA THR A 185 -19.71 -6.62 -3.64
C THR A 185 -18.62 -6.80 -2.58
N TYR A 186 -17.36 -7.00 -2.98
CA TYR A 186 -16.24 -7.16 -2.06
C TYR A 186 -15.73 -5.79 -1.62
N VAL A 187 -15.69 -5.57 -0.31
CA VAL A 187 -15.19 -4.34 0.31
C VAL A 187 -14.04 -4.69 1.23
N LYS A 188 -12.92 -3.98 1.07
CA LYS A 188 -11.73 -4.13 1.89
C LYS A 188 -11.33 -2.80 2.49
N GLU A 189 -11.42 -2.70 3.81
CA GLU A 189 -10.85 -1.60 4.59
C GLU A 189 -9.41 -1.93 5.00
N VAL A 190 -8.53 -0.96 4.85
CA VAL A 190 -7.11 -1.06 5.22
C VAL A 190 -6.74 0.13 6.09
N THR A 191 -6.38 -0.16 7.35
CA THR A 191 -5.90 0.85 8.28
C THR A 191 -4.41 1.11 8.09
N LEU A 192 -4.05 2.36 7.81
CA LEU A 192 -2.70 2.84 7.61
C LEU A 192 -2.06 3.28 8.95
N PRO A 193 -0.71 3.33 9.05
CA PRO A 193 0.28 3.05 8.01
C PRO A 193 0.32 1.57 7.62
N LEU A 194 1.01 1.15 6.57
CA LEU A 194 1.27 -0.29 6.34
C LEU A 194 2.21 -0.85 7.43
N ASN A 195 1.88 -2.00 8.00
CA ASN A 195 2.63 -2.62 9.09
C ASN A 195 4.00 -3.11 8.64
N SER A 196 4.07 -3.70 7.44
CA SER A 196 5.30 -4.13 6.76
C SER A 196 6.35 -3.02 6.68
N MET A 197 5.90 -1.76 6.62
CA MET A 197 6.75 -0.58 6.55
C MET A 197 7.19 -0.04 7.92
N LEU A 198 6.68 -0.59 9.01
CA LEU A 198 7.03 -0.16 10.36
C LEU A 198 8.07 -1.08 10.98
N LEU A 199 9.02 -0.49 11.71
CA LEU A 199 9.88 -1.23 12.63
C LEU A 199 9.00 -1.90 13.68
N GLU A 200 9.31 -3.17 13.93
CA GLU A 200 8.66 -3.96 14.96
C GLU A 200 8.92 -3.31 16.32
N LYS A 201 7.99 -3.50 17.26
CA LYS A 201 8.17 -3.10 18.65
C LYS A 201 8.44 -4.31 19.51
N LYS A 202 9.23 -4.11 20.56
CA LYS A 202 9.69 -5.18 21.45
C LYS A 202 8.86 -5.25 22.72
N CYS A 203 8.42 -6.44 23.10
CA CYS A 203 7.78 -6.68 24.39
C CYS A 203 8.80 -6.58 25.53
N PRO A 204 8.51 -5.86 26.63
CA PRO A 204 9.46 -5.70 27.74
C PRO A 204 9.70 -6.99 28.53
N ILE A 205 8.77 -7.93 28.52
CA ILE A 205 8.82 -9.15 29.35
C ILE A 205 9.63 -10.25 28.67
N ASP A 206 9.18 -10.72 27.50
CA ASP A 206 9.75 -11.87 26.80
C ASP A 206 10.72 -11.49 25.67
N LYS A 207 10.83 -10.18 25.37
CA LYS A 207 11.68 -9.62 24.32
C LYS A 207 11.25 -9.98 22.89
N SER A 208 10.06 -10.53 22.68
CA SER A 208 9.56 -10.83 21.32
C SER A 208 9.23 -9.55 20.55
N LEU A 209 9.37 -9.64 19.22
CA LEU A 209 9.02 -8.59 18.28
C LEU A 209 7.55 -8.71 17.88
N HIS A 210 6.88 -7.57 17.79
CA HIS A 210 5.48 -7.45 17.43
C HIS A 210 5.26 -6.30 16.46
N SER A 211 4.08 -6.27 15.84
CA SER A 211 3.65 -5.21 14.93
C SER A 211 3.98 -3.81 15.46
N GLY A 212 4.58 -2.98 14.60
CA GLY A 212 4.83 -1.57 14.89
C GLY A 212 3.55 -0.75 15.09
N LYS A 213 2.40 -1.24 14.61
CA LYS A 213 1.07 -0.63 14.83
C LYS A 213 0.60 -0.74 16.27
N TRP A 214 1.03 -1.77 16.99
CA TRP A 214 0.48 -2.07 18.31
C TRP A 214 1.07 -1.17 19.39
N SER A 215 0.23 -0.82 20.37
CA SER A 215 0.66 -0.09 21.57
C SER A 215 1.06 -1.02 22.71
N TYR A 216 0.44 -2.20 22.79
CA TYR A 216 0.60 -3.16 23.88
C TYR A 216 0.86 -4.57 23.34
N CYS A 217 1.60 -5.38 24.10
CA CYS A 217 1.83 -6.78 23.78
C CYS A 217 0.51 -7.55 23.90
N PRO A 218 0.08 -8.30 22.87
CA PRO A 218 -1.19 -9.02 22.89
C PRO A 218 -1.21 -10.16 23.92
N PHE A 219 -0.05 -10.64 24.35
CA PHE A 219 0.08 -11.75 25.29
C PHE A 219 0.23 -11.29 26.73
N HIS A 220 1.05 -10.26 26.96
CA HIS A 220 1.40 -9.80 28.30
C HIS A 220 0.71 -8.51 28.75
N GLY A 221 0.03 -7.79 27.84
CA GLY A 221 -0.67 -6.53 28.14
C GLY A 221 0.25 -5.33 28.41
N GLU A 222 1.56 -5.53 28.48
CA GLU A 222 2.54 -4.47 28.70
C GLU A 222 2.76 -3.61 27.47
N LYS A 223 3.08 -2.32 27.70
CA LYS A 223 3.34 -1.37 26.61
C LYS A 223 4.59 -1.81 25.83
N LEU A 224 4.46 -1.86 24.51
CA LEU A 224 5.57 -2.23 23.62
C LEU A 224 6.59 -1.09 23.53
N ILE A 225 7.88 -1.46 23.44
CA ILE A 225 9.01 -0.54 23.34
C ILE A 225 9.40 -0.41 21.87
N ALA A 226 9.43 0.82 21.35
CA ALA A 226 9.97 1.10 20.02
C ALA A 226 11.47 0.78 19.95
N GLN A 227 11.91 0.27 18.81
CA GLN A 227 13.33 -0.03 18.54
C GLN A 227 14.08 1.22 18.10
#